data_AF-A0A972UWF9-F1
#
_entry.id   AF-A0A972UWF9-F1
#
_cell.length_a   1.000
_cell.length_b   1.000
_cell.length_c   1.000
_cell.angle_alpha   90.00
_cell.angle_beta   90.00
_cell.angle_gamma   90.00
#
_symmetry.space_group_name_H-M   'P 1'
#
loop_
_entity.id
_entity.type
_entity.pdbx_description
1 polymer ?
#
loop_
_entity_poly.entity_id
_entity_poly.type
_entity_poly.pdbx_seq_one_letter_code
_entity_poly.pdbx_strand_id
1 'polypeptide(L)'
;MKNILKITLLVIISYSCNNINSKSEIEGLWISTEETSPKFSSGIQKAVIQFNHNQNGELEARGIFLWNGEYGYEWRLEKVQYDETTHTLTINDADGDTYIGVFDYKNKRIYGAVHLKDAEPGNQNDSLNLIPADKNLETKLLYPRVSDKNGKLDYSYSAPEQLEDGLQTESINDNNNINSDSLISLINKIIGQEYGRIESLLILKDYKLMVEEYFYGYDRTQLHKIHSCTKSITSLLLGISLNNHNNVNVEQSIFNFFPEYNSLKNEENEIITLKNTLTMTAGFQWDEYPKEMYETNDWFQYILTRPMESNPGKKFTYNSGCSILLGGVINFLEHKYAQFYAEEVLFGPLGISEYTWETHKNGAPQCGGGLQLLPRNMAKIGLLVLNNGKWQDKQIIPEEWIYESTIPHTSESDYFDYGYQWWLRSKNTKQWWNETETTDEFDMIVALGWGGQRIIIVKELNLVVVTTGSNYENNMEPSTFPMVIEKIIPAIINNK
;
A
#
# COMPACT_ATOMS: atom_id res chain seq x y z
N MET A 1 13.80 -13.57 -14.97
CA MET A 1 14.35 -12.62 -13.98
C MET A 1 15.55 -13.27 -13.30
N LYS A 2 16.78 -12.77 -13.54
CA LYS A 2 18.02 -13.34 -12.98
C LYS A 2 18.71 -12.32 -12.06
N ASN A 3 18.91 -12.75 -10.80
CA ASN A 3 20.02 -12.50 -9.86
C ASN A 3 20.39 -11.07 -9.39
N ILE A 4 19.89 -10.68 -8.21
CA ILE A 4 20.56 -10.52 -6.88
C ILE A 4 22.04 -10.00 -6.76
N LEU A 5 22.21 -8.98 -5.88
CA LEU A 5 23.37 -8.45 -5.07
C LEU A 5 24.56 -7.78 -5.83
N LYS A 6 25.23 -6.69 -5.41
CA LYS A 6 25.53 -6.15 -4.06
C LYS A 6 26.09 -4.70 -4.16
N ILE A 7 25.87 -3.91 -3.10
CA ILE A 7 26.45 -2.58 -2.79
C ILE A 7 27.99 -2.64 -2.62
N THR A 8 28.75 -1.58 -3.01
CA THR A 8 29.77 -0.83 -2.20
C THR A 8 30.83 -0.07 -3.07
N LEU A 9 30.82 1.26 -2.97
CA LEU A 9 31.87 2.34 -3.00
C LEU A 9 33.10 2.38 -3.97
N LEU A 10 33.37 3.64 -4.40
CA LEU A 10 34.66 4.31 -4.76
C LEU A 10 35.28 4.06 -6.18
N VAL A 11 35.84 5.01 -6.97
CA VAL A 11 36.12 6.48 -6.86
C VAL A 11 36.77 7.11 -8.16
N ILE A 12 36.71 8.46 -8.31
CA ILE A 12 37.56 9.48 -9.06
C ILE A 12 37.39 9.55 -10.63
N ILE A 13 37.31 10.68 -11.37
CA ILE A 13 38.17 11.90 -11.42
C ILE A 13 37.52 13.19 -12.04
N SER A 14 37.73 14.34 -11.36
CA SER A 14 37.91 15.80 -11.71
C SER A 14 37.22 16.47 -12.92
N TYR A 15 36.72 17.72 -12.84
CA TYR A 15 37.51 18.97 -12.74
C TYR A 15 36.86 20.09 -11.92
N SER A 16 37.74 20.89 -11.30
CA SER A 16 37.48 22.09 -10.48
C SER A 16 36.92 23.29 -11.25
N CYS A 17 36.14 24.14 -10.57
CA CYS A 17 36.37 25.59 -10.58
C CYS A 17 35.76 26.30 -9.35
N ASN A 18 36.28 27.48 -9.04
CA ASN A 18 36.26 28.16 -7.75
C ASN A 18 35.02 29.05 -7.47
N ASN A 19 34.53 28.97 -6.23
CA ASN A 19 33.95 30.02 -5.36
C ASN A 19 33.24 31.23 -5.98
N ILE A 20 31.90 31.19 -5.99
CA ILE A 20 30.97 32.31 -5.66
C ILE A 20 29.78 31.69 -4.87
N ASN A 21 29.06 32.48 -4.07
CA ASN A 21 27.90 32.13 -3.20
C ASN A 21 26.70 31.40 -3.86
N SER A 22 26.82 30.85 -5.08
CA SER A 22 25.76 30.16 -5.84
C SER A 22 25.35 28.80 -5.28
N LYS A 23 26.21 28.14 -4.48
CA LYS A 23 25.97 26.78 -3.96
C LYS A 23 24.66 26.64 -3.18
N SER A 24 24.17 27.71 -2.54
CA SER A 24 23.00 27.67 -1.66
C SER A 24 21.65 27.88 -2.37
N GLU A 25 21.61 28.42 -3.59
CA GLU A 25 20.32 28.84 -4.19
C GLU A 25 19.59 27.73 -4.93
N ILE A 26 20.30 26.70 -5.39
CA ILE A 26 19.71 25.49 -5.99
C ILE A 26 19.31 24.47 -4.93
N GLU A 27 19.88 24.53 -3.73
CA GLU A 27 19.59 23.59 -2.64
C GLU A 27 18.14 23.69 -2.16
N GLY A 28 17.64 22.56 -1.69
CA GLY A 28 16.27 22.42 -1.19
C GLY A 28 15.38 21.67 -2.18
N LEU A 29 14.09 21.72 -1.89
CA LEU A 29 13.08 20.95 -2.60
C LEU A 29 12.45 21.78 -3.72
N TRP A 30 12.35 21.18 -4.90
CA TRP A 30 11.75 21.76 -6.10
C TRP A 30 10.59 20.88 -6.55
N ILE A 31 9.51 21.48 -7.03
CA ILE A 31 8.32 20.77 -7.53
C ILE A 31 7.92 21.26 -8.91
N SER A 32 7.46 20.35 -9.74
CA SER A 32 6.96 20.67 -11.08
C SER A 32 5.72 21.55 -11.03
N THR A 33 5.67 22.49 -11.96
CA THR A 33 4.49 23.33 -12.14
C THR A 33 3.33 22.51 -12.72
N GLU A 34 2.10 22.90 -12.41
CA GLU A 34 0.91 22.22 -12.93
C GLU A 34 0.79 22.31 -14.46
N GLU A 35 1.34 23.36 -15.06
CA GLU A 35 1.39 23.58 -16.51
C GLU A 35 2.21 22.50 -17.22
N THR A 36 3.32 22.08 -16.61
CA THR A 36 4.28 21.14 -17.18
C THR A 36 4.24 19.76 -16.53
N SER A 37 3.29 19.50 -15.64
CA SER A 37 3.13 18.20 -15.00
C SER A 37 2.25 17.30 -15.87
N PRO A 38 2.64 16.04 -16.12
CA PRO A 38 1.80 15.08 -16.83
C PRO A 38 0.40 14.95 -16.21
N LYS A 39 -0.62 14.97 -17.06
CA LYS A 39 -2.03 14.85 -16.68
C LYS A 39 -2.58 13.54 -17.22
N PHE A 40 -2.98 12.68 -16.29
CA PHE A 40 -3.59 11.39 -16.57
C PHE A 40 -5.07 11.42 -16.19
N SER A 41 -5.84 10.43 -16.66
CA SER A 41 -7.22 10.23 -16.20
C SER A 41 -7.32 9.98 -14.70
N SER A 42 -6.28 9.39 -14.11
CA SER A 42 -6.12 9.17 -12.67
C SER A 42 -5.67 10.42 -11.89
N GLY A 43 -5.33 11.50 -12.58
CA GLY A 43 -4.95 12.78 -11.98
C GLY A 43 -3.59 13.30 -12.43
N ILE A 44 -2.97 14.15 -11.63
CA ILE A 44 -1.72 14.86 -12.00
C ILE A 44 -0.54 14.19 -11.33
N GLN A 45 0.48 13.84 -12.11
CA GLN A 45 1.76 13.38 -11.61
C GLN A 45 2.73 14.57 -11.52
N LYS A 46 3.17 14.93 -10.32
CA LYS A 46 4.18 15.98 -10.13
C LYS A 46 5.55 15.38 -9.88
N ALA A 47 6.58 15.98 -10.47
CA ALA A 47 7.96 15.69 -10.14
C ALA A 47 8.40 16.57 -8.97
N VAL A 48 9.09 15.98 -8.00
CA VAL A 48 9.72 16.68 -6.88
C VAL A 48 11.19 16.30 -6.88
N ILE A 49 12.09 17.28 -6.81
CA ILE A 49 13.53 17.04 -6.78
C ILE A 49 14.13 17.78 -5.60
N GLN A 50 14.75 17.05 -4.68
CA GLN A 50 15.57 17.64 -3.63
C GLN A 50 17.00 17.74 -4.16
N PHE A 51 17.63 18.91 -4.08
CA PHE A 51 19.06 19.08 -4.33
C PHE A 51 19.79 19.36 -3.03
N ASN A 52 20.91 18.68 -2.82
CA ASN A 52 21.78 18.87 -1.66
C ASN A 52 23.24 18.66 -2.08
N HIS A 53 24.19 19.34 -1.45
CA HIS A 53 25.60 18.98 -1.59
C HIS A 53 26.00 17.90 -0.57
N ASN A 54 26.79 16.93 -1.00
CA ASN A 54 27.35 15.91 -0.12
C ASN A 54 28.55 16.43 0.69
N GLN A 55 29.13 15.58 1.53
CA GLN A 55 30.28 15.93 2.37
C GLN A 55 31.53 16.34 1.57
N ASN A 56 31.62 15.93 0.30
CA ASN A 56 32.70 16.30 -0.63
C ASN A 56 32.38 17.59 -1.41
N GLY A 57 31.20 18.18 -1.21
CA GLY A 57 30.73 19.37 -1.90
C GLY A 57 30.25 19.12 -3.33
N GLU A 58 29.96 17.86 -3.68
CA GLU A 58 29.36 17.49 -4.96
C GLU A 58 27.83 17.59 -4.86
N LEU A 59 27.18 18.05 -5.94
CA LEU A 59 25.73 18.16 -5.99
C LEU A 59 25.11 16.77 -6.16
N GLU A 60 24.21 16.43 -5.26
CA GLU A 60 23.37 15.23 -5.32
C GLU A 60 21.91 15.65 -5.43
N ALA A 61 21.08 14.74 -5.93
CA ALA A 61 19.64 14.95 -5.98
C ALA A 61 18.88 13.70 -5.53
N ARG A 62 17.64 13.92 -5.12
CA ARG A 62 16.65 12.88 -4.83
C ARG A 62 15.35 13.22 -5.55
N GLY A 63 14.94 12.39 -6.50
CA GLY A 63 13.72 12.60 -7.29
C GLY A 63 12.55 11.81 -6.70
N ILE A 64 11.38 12.42 -6.59
CA ILE A 64 10.14 11.80 -6.09
C ILE A 64 9.02 12.16 -7.04
N PHE A 65 8.21 11.18 -7.45
CA PHE A 65 6.92 11.48 -8.06
C PHE A 65 5.85 11.59 -7.00
N LEU A 66 4.99 12.59 -7.13
CA LEU A 66 3.73 12.67 -6.41
C LEU A 66 2.58 12.36 -7.36
N TRP A 67 1.65 11.52 -6.93
CA TRP A 67 0.39 11.28 -7.62
C TRP A 67 -0.72 12.00 -6.86
N ASN A 68 -1.32 13.03 -7.46
CA ASN A 68 -2.34 13.87 -6.81
C ASN A 68 -1.88 14.47 -5.47
N GLY A 69 -0.58 14.70 -5.31
CA GLY A 69 0.02 15.23 -4.08
C GLY A 69 0.43 14.16 -3.06
N GLU A 70 0.11 12.89 -3.29
CA GLU A 70 0.55 11.76 -2.47
C GLU A 70 1.87 11.19 -2.96
N TYR A 71 2.66 10.60 -2.06
CA TYR A 71 3.93 9.98 -2.43
C TYR A 71 3.68 8.84 -3.42
N GLY A 72 4.29 8.95 -4.60
CA GLY A 72 4.28 7.93 -5.65
C GLY A 72 5.46 7.00 -5.49
N TYR A 73 6.61 7.37 -6.03
CA TYR A 73 7.83 6.58 -5.92
C TYR A 73 9.06 7.47 -6.07
N GLU A 74 10.20 6.94 -5.66
CA GLU A 74 11.49 7.61 -5.78
C GLU A 74 12.16 7.25 -7.11
N TRP A 75 12.86 8.22 -7.70
CA TRP A 75 13.58 8.03 -8.95
C TRP A 75 14.97 7.54 -8.61
N ARG A 76 15.41 6.49 -9.28
CA ARG A 76 16.78 6.06 -9.15
C ARG A 76 17.68 6.92 -10.02
N LEU A 77 18.35 7.88 -9.40
CA LEU A 77 19.28 8.77 -10.10
C LEU A 77 20.67 8.15 -10.20
N GLU A 78 21.30 8.28 -11.37
CA GLU A 78 22.68 7.85 -11.58
C GLU A 78 23.68 8.99 -11.44
N LYS A 79 23.32 10.17 -11.96
CA LYS A 79 24.25 11.29 -12.04
C LYS A 79 23.52 12.62 -12.00
N VAL A 80 24.10 13.56 -11.26
CA VAL A 80 23.65 14.96 -11.22
C VAL A 80 24.86 15.83 -11.55
N GLN A 81 24.70 16.77 -12.47
CA GLN A 81 25.73 17.71 -12.88
C GLN A 81 25.18 19.12 -12.95
N TYR A 82 25.94 20.08 -12.47
CA TYR A 82 25.60 21.49 -12.57
C TYR A 82 26.76 22.27 -13.19
N ASP A 83 26.49 22.96 -14.30
CA ASP A 83 27.42 23.89 -14.93
C ASP A 83 27.12 25.31 -14.47
N GLU A 84 28.00 25.86 -13.63
CA GLU A 84 27.87 27.22 -13.10
C GLU A 84 27.95 28.31 -14.18
N THR A 85 28.59 28.04 -15.33
CA THR A 85 28.78 29.03 -16.39
C THR A 85 27.49 29.22 -17.20
N THR A 86 26.83 28.12 -17.51
CA THR A 86 25.59 28.11 -18.29
C THR A 86 24.34 28.06 -17.42
N HIS A 87 24.51 27.86 -16.11
CA HIS A 87 23.46 27.58 -15.15
C HIS A 87 22.61 26.37 -15.51
N THR A 88 23.22 25.40 -16.20
CA THR A 88 22.55 24.20 -16.69
C THR A 88 22.70 23.07 -15.68
N LEU A 89 21.58 22.48 -15.30
CA LEU A 89 21.47 21.26 -14.53
C LEU A 89 21.20 20.09 -15.47
N THR A 90 21.90 18.99 -15.27
CA THR A 90 21.66 17.72 -15.96
C THR A 90 21.51 16.60 -14.94
N ILE A 91 20.41 15.86 -15.02
CA ILE A 91 20.13 14.69 -14.20
C ILE A 91 19.95 13.50 -15.13
N ASN A 92 20.70 12.43 -14.89
CA ASN A 92 20.51 11.15 -15.55
C ASN A 92 19.91 10.17 -14.55
N ASP A 93 18.87 9.45 -14.95
CA ASP A 93 18.34 8.34 -14.19
C ASP A 93 18.95 6.99 -14.60
N ALA A 94 18.56 5.94 -13.88
CA ALA A 94 19.06 4.58 -14.09
C ALA A 94 18.52 3.90 -15.35
N ASP A 95 17.44 4.41 -15.94
CA ASP A 95 16.89 3.89 -17.19
C ASP A 95 17.57 4.55 -18.41
N GLY A 96 18.28 5.66 -18.16
CA GLY A 96 19.07 6.42 -19.11
C GLY A 96 18.32 7.64 -19.65
N ASP A 97 17.19 8.00 -19.03
CA ASP A 97 16.48 9.23 -19.31
C ASP A 97 17.26 10.42 -18.72
N THR A 98 17.13 11.57 -19.38
CA THR A 98 17.90 12.76 -19.03
C THR A 98 16.98 13.95 -18.83
N TYR A 99 17.03 14.57 -17.65
CA TYR A 99 16.46 15.90 -17.43
C TYR A 99 17.55 16.96 -17.62
N ILE A 100 17.25 17.97 -18.44
CA ILE A 100 18.10 19.14 -18.64
C ILE A 100 17.30 20.38 -18.26
N GLY A 101 17.79 21.15 -17.29
CA GLY A 101 17.16 22.37 -16.80
C GLY A 101 18.12 23.55 -16.76
N VAL A 102 17.62 24.77 -16.93
CA VAL A 102 18.38 26.02 -16.78
C VAL A 102 17.82 26.79 -15.59
N PHE A 103 18.69 27.17 -14.67
CA PHE A 103 18.32 27.87 -13.44
C PHE A 103 18.17 29.38 -13.66
N ASP A 104 16.97 29.89 -13.43
CA ASP A 104 16.66 31.32 -13.39
C ASP A 104 16.63 31.81 -11.93
N TYR A 105 17.77 32.31 -11.47
CA TYR A 105 17.95 32.86 -10.12
C TYR A 105 16.96 33.96 -9.78
N LYS A 106 16.65 34.83 -10.74
CA LYS A 106 15.82 36.02 -10.50
C LYS A 106 14.39 35.62 -10.14
N ASN A 107 13.86 34.63 -10.83
CA ASN A 107 12.48 34.17 -10.64
C ASN A 107 12.38 32.94 -9.74
N LYS A 108 13.51 32.37 -9.31
CA LYS A 108 13.61 31.08 -8.61
C LYS A 108 12.83 30.00 -9.35
N ARG A 109 13.22 29.74 -10.60
CA ARG A 109 12.61 28.69 -11.44
C ARG A 109 13.69 27.91 -12.16
N ILE A 110 13.40 26.65 -12.43
CA ILE A 110 14.20 25.82 -13.34
C ILE A 110 13.35 25.56 -14.56
N TYR A 111 13.79 26.04 -15.72
CA TYR A 111 13.12 25.75 -16.99
C TYR A 111 13.83 24.57 -17.63
N GLY A 112 13.14 23.47 -17.85
CA GLY A 112 13.78 22.25 -18.33
C GLY A 112 12.90 21.37 -19.18
N ALA A 113 13.49 20.27 -19.64
CA ALA A 113 12.84 19.23 -20.40
C ALA A 113 13.37 17.86 -19.99
N VAL A 114 12.50 16.86 -20.06
CA VAL A 114 12.86 15.45 -19.92
C VAL A 114 13.02 14.85 -21.31
N HIS A 115 14.13 14.17 -21.50
CA HIS A 115 14.48 13.41 -22.69
C HIS A 115 14.42 11.93 -22.35
N LEU A 116 13.43 11.23 -22.89
CA LEU A 116 13.26 9.81 -22.70
C LEU A 116 14.11 9.03 -23.72
N LYS A 117 14.92 8.11 -23.24
CA LYS A 117 15.85 7.32 -24.07
C LYS A 117 15.11 6.43 -25.08
N ASP A 118 13.97 5.86 -24.66
CA ASP A 118 13.17 4.95 -25.46
C ASP A 118 11.89 5.59 -26.03
N ALA A 119 11.81 6.93 -26.11
CA ALA A 119 10.62 7.60 -26.64
C ALA A 119 10.36 7.29 -28.12
N GLU A 120 9.09 7.01 -28.45
CA GLU A 120 8.63 6.91 -29.83
C GLU A 120 8.93 8.22 -30.61
N PRO A 121 9.22 8.13 -31.93
CA PRO A 121 9.47 9.31 -32.75
C PRO A 121 8.32 10.31 -32.69
N GLY A 122 8.57 11.50 -32.11
CA GLY A 122 7.58 12.57 -31.94
C GLY A 122 7.20 12.87 -30.48
N ASN A 123 7.59 12.02 -29.53
CA ASN A 123 7.27 12.16 -28.10
C ASN A 123 8.52 12.46 -27.24
N GLN A 124 9.50 13.17 -27.82
CA GLN A 124 10.89 13.15 -27.33
C GLN A 124 11.26 14.24 -26.32
N ASN A 125 10.41 15.25 -26.08
CA ASN A 125 10.74 16.38 -25.20
C ASN A 125 9.50 16.89 -24.44
N ASP A 126 9.28 16.40 -23.23
CA ASP A 126 8.27 16.97 -22.34
C ASP A 126 8.90 18.08 -21.51
N SER A 127 8.39 19.31 -21.67
CA SER A 127 8.81 20.43 -20.83
C SER A 127 8.49 20.11 -19.38
N LEU A 128 9.46 20.32 -18.49
CA LEU A 128 9.33 20.12 -17.06
C LEU A 128 9.95 21.32 -16.33
N ASN A 129 9.09 22.25 -15.94
CA ASN A 129 9.48 23.44 -15.21
C ASN A 129 9.30 23.20 -13.72
N LEU A 130 10.30 23.60 -12.93
CA LEU A 130 10.31 23.44 -11.48
C LEU A 130 10.29 24.80 -10.76
N ILE A 131 9.64 24.83 -9.61
CA ILE A 131 9.62 25.95 -8.67
C ILE A 131 9.97 25.44 -7.26
N PRO A 132 10.45 26.29 -6.34
CA PRO A 132 10.69 25.89 -4.97
C PRO A 132 9.42 25.34 -4.34
N ALA A 133 9.52 24.17 -3.72
CA ALA A 133 8.46 23.61 -2.91
C ALA A 133 8.37 24.32 -1.56
N ASP A 134 7.21 24.24 -0.91
CA ASP A 134 7.07 24.76 0.44
C ASP A 134 7.78 23.84 1.46
N LYS A 135 8.19 24.42 2.60
CA LYS A 135 8.89 23.68 3.67
C LYS A 135 8.05 22.60 4.34
N ASN A 136 6.72 22.72 4.29
CA ASN A 136 5.84 21.69 4.87
C ASN A 136 5.88 20.44 4.01
N LEU A 137 5.93 20.58 2.69
CA LEU A 137 6.03 19.47 1.75
C LEU A 137 7.34 18.72 1.93
N GLU A 138 8.46 19.43 2.07
CA GLU A 138 9.77 18.82 2.34
C GLU A 138 9.75 17.93 3.59
N THR A 139 9.16 18.46 4.66
CA THR A 139 9.03 17.74 5.92
C THR A 139 8.17 16.48 5.77
N LYS A 140 7.03 16.58 5.09
CA LYS A 140 6.09 15.47 4.88
C LYS A 140 6.64 14.40 3.93
N LEU A 141 7.44 14.79 2.94
CA LEU A 141 7.92 13.85 1.94
C LEU A 141 9.21 13.15 2.34
N LEU A 142 10.10 13.78 3.09
CA LEU A 142 11.46 13.24 3.22
C LEU A 142 11.76 12.65 4.58
N TYR A 143 11.06 13.10 5.62
CA TYR A 143 11.41 12.79 6.99
C TYR A 143 10.24 12.13 7.71
N PRO A 144 10.45 10.92 8.29
CA PRO A 144 9.44 10.28 9.12
C PRO A 144 8.97 11.18 10.27
N ARG A 145 9.89 11.96 10.85
CA ARG A 145 9.61 12.99 11.87
C ARG A 145 10.51 14.19 11.66
N VAL A 146 10.04 15.35 12.13
CA VAL A 146 10.83 16.57 12.14
C VAL A 146 11.81 16.51 13.31
N SER A 147 13.10 16.69 13.04
CA SER A 147 14.10 16.85 14.09
C SER A 147 13.79 18.09 14.94
N ASP A 148 14.21 18.06 16.21
CA ASP A 148 14.15 19.24 17.05
C ASP A 148 15.09 20.36 16.52
N LYS A 149 15.06 21.52 17.18
CA LYS A 149 15.92 22.67 16.85
C LYS A 149 17.43 22.38 16.89
N ASN A 150 17.85 21.25 17.49
CA ASN A 150 19.23 20.80 17.58
C ASN A 150 19.55 19.67 16.58
N GLY A 151 18.60 19.32 15.70
CA GLY A 151 18.74 18.22 14.74
C GLY A 151 18.56 16.84 15.35
N LYS A 152 18.11 16.72 16.61
CA LYS A 152 17.92 15.44 17.29
C LYS A 152 16.52 14.89 17.00
N LEU A 153 16.47 13.63 16.58
CA LEU A 153 15.25 12.84 16.45
C LEU A 153 15.07 12.03 17.73
N ASP A 154 14.54 12.66 18.77
CA ASP A 154 14.20 11.95 20.01
C ASP A 154 12.77 11.41 19.93
N TYR A 155 12.65 10.09 19.88
CA TYR A 155 11.38 9.44 20.11
C TYR A 155 11.17 9.16 21.60
N SER A 156 10.04 9.61 22.12
CA SER A 156 9.53 9.23 23.43
C SER A 156 8.13 8.69 23.24
N TYR A 157 7.88 7.50 23.77
CA TYR A 157 6.57 6.86 23.67
C TYR A 157 5.51 7.65 24.44
N SER A 158 4.33 7.78 23.83
CA SER A 158 3.10 8.23 24.48
C SER A 158 2.00 7.19 24.30
N ALA A 159 1.26 6.91 25.37
CA ALA A 159 0.11 6.01 25.29
C ALA A 159 -0.92 6.52 24.27
N PRO A 160 -1.54 5.64 23.45
CA PRO A 160 -2.59 6.04 22.53
C PRO A 160 -3.75 6.73 23.26
N GLU A 161 -4.23 7.82 22.67
CA GLU A 161 -5.33 8.59 23.24
C GLU A 161 -6.63 7.76 23.23
N GLN A 162 -7.34 7.74 24.35
CA GLN A 162 -8.65 7.14 24.44
C GLN A 162 -9.68 8.04 23.74
N LEU A 163 -10.20 7.57 22.60
CA LEU A 163 -11.22 8.26 21.81
C LEU A 163 -12.59 7.56 21.97
N GLU A 164 -13.66 8.24 21.59
CA GLU A 164 -15.02 7.68 21.52
C GLU A 164 -15.25 6.91 20.20
N ASP A 165 -14.26 6.13 19.75
CA ASP A 165 -14.33 5.39 18.49
C ASP A 165 -14.51 3.87 18.68
N GLY A 166 -14.70 3.44 19.93
CA GLY A 166 -14.91 2.03 20.31
C GLY A 166 -13.63 1.23 20.53
N LEU A 167 -12.44 1.76 20.23
CA LEU A 167 -11.17 1.13 20.59
C LEU A 167 -10.84 1.45 22.05
N GLN A 168 -10.44 0.44 22.82
CA GLN A 168 -9.85 0.66 24.14
C GLN A 168 -8.34 0.89 23.99
N THR A 169 -7.76 1.81 24.74
CA THR A 169 -6.31 2.05 24.73
C THR A 169 -5.64 1.60 26.02
N GLU A 170 -4.37 1.24 25.94
CA GLU A 170 -3.54 0.89 27.10
C GLU A 170 -2.10 1.31 26.85
N SER A 171 -1.40 1.74 27.90
CA SER A 171 0.03 2.05 27.81
C SER A 171 0.85 0.76 27.73
N ILE A 172 1.86 0.70 26.85
CA ILE A 172 2.84 -0.41 26.88
C ILE A 172 3.57 -0.50 28.22
N ASN A 173 3.68 0.59 28.97
CA ASN A 173 4.32 0.63 30.28
C ASN A 173 3.44 0.08 31.41
N ASP A 174 2.13 -0.06 31.19
CA ASP A 174 1.20 -0.61 32.19
C ASP A 174 1.09 -2.14 32.07
N ASN A 175 1.64 -2.73 31.01
CA ASN A 175 1.58 -4.15 30.72
C ASN A 175 2.95 -4.81 30.92
N ASN A 176 3.12 -5.46 32.08
CA ASN A 176 4.37 -6.13 32.46
C ASN A 176 4.80 -7.29 31.53
N ASN A 177 3.96 -7.72 30.58
CA ASN A 177 4.31 -8.75 29.62
C ASN A 177 4.91 -8.18 28.32
N ILE A 178 4.94 -6.85 28.17
CA ILE A 178 5.45 -6.17 26.98
C ILE A 178 6.83 -5.58 27.27
N ASN A 179 7.77 -5.83 26.37
CA ASN A 179 9.08 -5.21 26.37
C ASN A 179 9.02 -3.84 25.68
N SER A 180 8.69 -2.81 26.46
CA SER A 180 8.55 -1.43 25.97
C SER A 180 9.82 -0.92 25.28
N ASP A 181 11.01 -1.25 25.79
CA ASP A 181 12.29 -0.80 25.22
C ASP A 181 12.49 -1.34 23.80
N SER A 182 12.08 -2.59 23.54
CA SER A 182 12.15 -3.20 22.21
C SER A 182 11.20 -2.54 21.22
N LEU A 183 9.98 -2.20 21.65
CA LEU A 183 9.04 -1.44 20.81
C LEU A 183 9.54 -0.02 20.55
N ILE A 184 10.10 0.66 21.56
CA ILE A 184 10.70 1.99 21.40
C ILE A 184 11.90 1.94 20.44
N SER A 185 12.73 0.90 20.53
CA SER A 185 13.82 0.67 19.60
C SER A 185 13.31 0.46 18.16
N LEU A 186 12.24 -0.32 17.99
CA LEU A 186 11.60 -0.51 16.69
C LEU A 186 11.13 0.82 16.09
N ILE A 187 10.45 1.68 16.86
CA ILE A 187 10.02 3.00 16.35
C ILE A 187 11.22 3.86 15.94
N ASN A 188 12.31 3.85 16.70
CA ASN A 188 13.54 4.55 16.31
C ASN A 188 14.13 4.02 15.00
N LYS A 189 14.06 2.71 14.73
CA LYS A 189 14.47 2.11 13.45
C LYS A 189 13.58 2.54 12.29
N ILE A 190 12.28 2.68 12.51
CA ILE A 190 11.34 3.24 11.51
C ILE A 190 11.68 4.71 11.23
N ILE A 191 11.94 5.51 12.27
CA ILE A 191 12.39 6.91 12.12
C ILE A 191 13.74 6.98 11.38
N GLY A 192 14.61 6.00 11.60
CA GLY A 192 15.86 5.80 10.87
C GLY A 192 15.68 5.25 9.44
N GLN A 193 14.44 5.02 8.99
CA GLN A 193 14.07 4.51 7.67
C GLN A 193 14.60 3.10 7.35
N GLU A 194 14.91 2.28 8.36
CA GLU A 194 15.38 0.89 8.18
C GLU A 194 14.31 -0.03 7.56
N TYR A 195 13.03 0.36 7.66
CA TYR A 195 11.89 -0.37 7.09
C TYR A 195 11.26 0.35 5.88
N GLY A 196 11.95 1.37 5.35
CA GLY A 196 11.43 2.22 4.29
C GLY A 196 10.40 3.24 4.78
N ARG A 197 9.50 3.63 3.89
CA ARG A 197 8.46 4.63 4.09
C ARG A 197 7.20 4.03 4.75
N ILE A 198 7.32 3.68 6.02
CA ILE A 198 6.14 3.41 6.88
C ILE A 198 5.50 4.74 7.25
N GLU A 199 4.20 4.87 7.02
CA GLU A 199 3.41 6.08 7.24
C GLU A 199 2.58 6.00 8.53
N SER A 200 2.19 4.78 8.94
CA SER A 200 1.64 4.53 10.27
C SER A 200 1.96 3.12 10.77
N LEU A 201 2.01 2.97 12.10
CA LEU A 201 2.10 1.70 12.80
C LEU A 201 1.14 1.69 13.99
N LEU A 202 0.17 0.79 13.98
CA LEU A 202 -0.71 0.53 15.10
C LEU A 202 -0.51 -0.91 15.59
N ILE A 203 -0.40 -1.10 16.89
CA ILE A 203 -0.27 -2.42 17.53
C ILE A 203 -1.35 -2.54 18.58
N LEU A 204 -2.17 -3.59 18.44
CA LEU A 204 -3.21 -3.95 19.40
C LEU A 204 -2.90 -5.31 19.99
N LYS A 205 -2.96 -5.41 21.31
CA LYS A 205 -2.77 -6.65 22.05
C LYS A 205 -3.90 -6.80 23.05
N ASP A 206 -4.45 -8.01 23.15
CA ASP A 206 -5.58 -8.32 24.03
C ASP A 206 -6.73 -7.32 23.87
N TYR A 207 -7.06 -7.01 22.61
CA TYR A 207 -8.14 -6.10 22.21
C TYR A 207 -7.93 -4.62 22.58
N LYS A 208 -6.74 -4.23 23.02
CA LYS A 208 -6.39 -2.84 23.36
C LYS A 208 -5.34 -2.29 22.42
N LEU A 209 -5.51 -1.04 21.97
CA LEU A 209 -4.53 -0.29 21.19
C LEU A 209 -3.43 0.22 22.10
N MET A 210 -2.19 -0.20 21.83
CA MET A 210 -1.04 0.07 22.70
C MET A 210 0.05 0.93 22.05
N VAL A 211 0.18 0.84 20.72
CA VAL A 211 1.05 1.69 19.92
C VAL A 211 0.22 2.31 18.82
N GLU A 212 0.33 3.62 18.64
CA GLU A 212 -0.35 4.40 17.62
C GLU A 212 0.60 5.49 17.13
N GLU A 213 1.40 5.18 16.12
CA GLU A 213 2.42 6.08 15.60
C GLU A 213 2.17 6.42 14.14
N TYR A 214 2.42 7.69 13.80
CA TYR A 214 2.31 8.23 12.45
C TYR A 214 3.62 8.91 12.04
N PHE A 215 3.93 8.86 10.76
CA PHE A 215 5.18 9.33 10.19
C PHE A 215 4.94 10.17 8.94
N TYR A 216 5.95 10.87 8.45
CA TYR A 216 5.90 11.63 7.19
C TYR A 216 4.77 12.69 7.17
N GLY A 217 4.48 13.22 8.36
CA GLY A 217 3.43 14.20 8.60
C GLY A 217 2.01 13.68 8.36
N TYR A 218 1.83 12.36 8.30
CA TYR A 218 0.52 11.74 8.52
C TYR A 218 0.10 11.87 9.97
N ASP A 219 -1.21 11.85 10.20
CA ASP A 219 -1.82 11.73 11.52
C ASP A 219 -3.06 10.82 11.46
N ARG A 220 -3.70 10.61 12.62
CA ARG A 220 -4.86 9.72 12.76
C ARG A 220 -6.10 10.14 11.97
N THR A 221 -6.15 11.37 11.46
CA THR A 221 -7.27 11.93 10.70
C THR A 221 -7.08 11.81 9.19
N GLN A 222 -5.94 11.28 8.74
CA GLN A 222 -5.63 11.16 7.32
C GLN A 222 -5.90 9.75 6.79
N LEU A 223 -6.66 9.71 5.69
CA LEU A 223 -6.93 8.50 4.93
C LEU A 223 -5.67 7.99 4.24
N HIS A 224 -5.56 6.68 4.16
CA HIS A 224 -4.54 6.00 3.36
C HIS A 224 -5.22 5.10 2.34
N LYS A 225 -4.71 5.08 1.11
CA LYS A 225 -5.08 4.07 0.13
C LYS A 225 -4.59 2.70 0.60
N ILE A 226 -5.52 1.83 0.99
CA ILE A 226 -5.16 0.52 1.57
C ILE A 226 -4.90 -0.54 0.49
N HIS A 227 -5.06 -0.16 -0.78
CA HIS A 227 -4.90 -1.02 -1.95
C HIS A 227 -5.61 -2.36 -1.74
N SER A 228 -4.93 -3.48 -2.00
CA SER A 228 -5.51 -4.82 -1.97
C SER A 228 -6.05 -5.29 -0.62
N CYS A 229 -5.85 -4.56 0.49
CA CYS A 229 -6.62 -4.81 1.72
C CYS A 229 -8.13 -4.66 1.49
N THR A 230 -8.54 -3.89 0.47
CA THR A 230 -9.93 -3.75 0.01
C THR A 230 -10.59 -5.10 -0.30
N LYS A 231 -9.82 -6.08 -0.81
CA LYS A 231 -10.31 -7.41 -1.17
C LYS A 231 -10.83 -8.17 0.04
N SER A 232 -10.07 -8.13 1.13
CA SER A 232 -10.41 -8.76 2.41
C SER A 232 -11.69 -8.15 2.98
N ILE A 233 -11.83 -6.83 2.92
CA ILE A 233 -13.06 -6.12 3.36
C ILE A 233 -14.26 -6.48 2.47
N THR A 234 -14.07 -6.55 1.14
CA THR A 234 -15.10 -7.01 0.20
C THR A 234 -15.57 -8.44 0.53
N SER A 235 -14.63 -9.33 0.90
CA SER A 235 -14.95 -10.69 1.36
C SER A 235 -15.78 -10.68 2.63
N LEU A 236 -15.47 -9.83 3.62
CA LEU A 236 -16.29 -9.68 4.82
C LEU A 236 -17.72 -9.24 4.49
N LEU A 237 -17.88 -8.25 3.59
CA LEU A 237 -19.20 -7.78 3.14
C LEU A 237 -19.99 -8.89 2.43
N LEU A 238 -19.33 -9.65 1.55
CA LEU A 238 -19.96 -10.78 0.88
C LEU A 238 -20.44 -11.82 1.89
N GLY A 239 -19.65 -12.14 2.91
CA GLY A 239 -20.07 -13.06 3.97
C GLY A 239 -21.31 -12.63 4.73
N ILE A 240 -21.43 -11.33 5.03
CA ILE A 240 -22.65 -10.78 5.64
C ILE A 240 -23.84 -10.93 4.68
N SER A 241 -23.64 -10.61 3.40
CA SER A 241 -24.68 -10.76 2.36
C SER A 241 -25.13 -12.22 2.22
N LEU A 242 -24.21 -13.17 2.01
CA LEU A 242 -24.54 -14.59 1.85
C LEU A 242 -25.34 -15.15 3.04
N ASN A 243 -25.03 -14.72 4.27
CA ASN A 243 -25.78 -15.13 5.46
C ASN A 243 -27.23 -14.64 5.48
N ASN A 244 -27.56 -13.59 4.74
CA ASN A 244 -28.94 -13.13 4.58
C ASN A 244 -29.71 -13.92 3.50
N HIS A 245 -29.02 -14.74 2.69
CA HIS A 245 -29.58 -15.46 1.54
C HIS A 245 -29.32 -16.97 1.62
N ASN A 246 -30.15 -17.69 2.39
CA ASN A 246 -30.01 -19.13 2.66
C ASN A 246 -29.94 -20.06 1.43
N ASN A 247 -30.37 -19.62 0.25
CA ASN A 247 -30.35 -20.37 -1.01
C ASN A 247 -29.10 -20.11 -1.85
N VAL A 248 -28.18 -19.26 -1.38
CA VAL A 248 -26.95 -18.88 -2.07
C VAL A 248 -25.77 -19.51 -1.36
N ASN A 249 -24.84 -20.08 -2.12
CA ASN A 249 -23.61 -20.64 -1.58
C ASN A 249 -22.44 -20.49 -2.56
N VAL A 250 -21.23 -20.71 -2.06
CA VAL A 250 -19.99 -20.46 -2.83
C VAL A 250 -19.76 -21.44 -3.98
N GLU A 251 -20.48 -22.57 -4.05
CA GLU A 251 -20.33 -23.56 -5.12
C GLU A 251 -21.20 -23.23 -6.35
N GLN A 252 -22.02 -22.19 -6.29
CA GLN A 252 -22.82 -21.73 -7.43
C GLN A 252 -21.95 -21.03 -8.48
N SER A 253 -22.33 -21.20 -9.75
CA SER A 253 -21.71 -20.49 -10.88
C SER A 253 -21.75 -18.99 -10.67
N ILE A 254 -20.63 -18.30 -10.94
CA ILE A 254 -20.54 -16.84 -10.83
C ILE A 254 -21.57 -16.15 -11.73
N PHE A 255 -21.91 -16.73 -12.87
CA PHE A 255 -22.90 -16.17 -13.78
C PHE A 255 -24.32 -16.14 -13.23
N ASN A 256 -24.64 -16.92 -12.19
CA ASN A 256 -25.97 -16.87 -11.56
C ASN A 256 -26.26 -15.48 -10.94
N PHE A 257 -25.21 -14.71 -10.66
CA PHE A 257 -25.28 -13.37 -10.09
C PHE A 257 -25.19 -12.26 -11.16
N PHE A 258 -25.11 -12.64 -12.43
CA PHE A 258 -24.89 -11.75 -13.58
C PHE A 258 -25.80 -12.14 -14.75
N PRO A 259 -27.14 -12.21 -14.56
CA PRO A 259 -28.06 -12.74 -15.56
C PRO A 259 -28.06 -11.96 -16.88
N GLU A 260 -27.78 -10.66 -16.84
CA GLU A 260 -27.63 -9.78 -18.01
C GLU A 260 -26.41 -10.14 -18.88
N TYR A 261 -25.45 -10.87 -18.33
CA TYR A 261 -24.23 -11.34 -19.00
C TYR A 261 -24.30 -12.81 -19.41
N ASN A 262 -25.46 -13.47 -19.29
CA ASN A 262 -25.62 -14.89 -19.63
C ASN A 262 -25.22 -15.24 -21.08
N SER A 263 -25.32 -14.30 -22.03
CA SER A 263 -24.89 -14.52 -23.41
C SER A 263 -23.38 -14.67 -23.58
N LEU A 264 -22.59 -14.34 -22.55
CA LEU A 264 -21.13 -14.52 -22.52
C LEU A 264 -20.71 -15.92 -22.05
N LYS A 265 -21.66 -16.75 -21.61
CA LYS A 265 -21.38 -18.13 -21.17
C LYS A 265 -20.86 -18.98 -22.32
N ASN A 266 -19.90 -19.82 -21.99
CA ASN A 266 -19.43 -20.94 -22.77
C ASN A 266 -19.07 -22.11 -21.84
N GLU A 267 -18.77 -23.28 -22.41
CA GLU A 267 -18.48 -24.50 -21.64
C GLU A 267 -17.30 -24.33 -20.66
N GLU A 268 -16.36 -23.41 -20.92
CA GLU A 268 -15.17 -23.21 -20.08
C GLU A 268 -15.44 -22.26 -18.90
N ASN A 269 -16.19 -21.18 -19.10
CA ASN A 269 -16.40 -20.15 -18.09
C ASN A 269 -17.67 -20.35 -17.25
N GLU A 270 -18.66 -21.11 -17.74
CA GLU A 270 -19.93 -21.28 -17.01
C GLU A 270 -19.77 -22.05 -15.70
N ILE A 271 -18.72 -22.88 -15.61
CA ILE A 271 -18.40 -23.69 -14.44
C ILE A 271 -17.59 -22.93 -13.38
N ILE A 272 -17.19 -21.69 -13.63
CA ILE A 272 -16.52 -20.84 -12.63
C ILE A 272 -17.49 -20.62 -11.48
N THR A 273 -17.14 -21.04 -10.27
CA THR A 273 -17.96 -20.83 -9.08
C THR A 273 -17.58 -19.56 -8.33
N LEU A 274 -18.47 -19.09 -7.46
CA LEU A 274 -18.17 -18.00 -6.52
C LEU A 274 -16.93 -18.30 -5.65
N LYS A 275 -16.73 -19.58 -5.26
CA LYS A 275 -15.53 -20.05 -4.56
C LYS A 275 -14.28 -19.90 -5.40
N ASN A 276 -14.32 -20.23 -6.69
CA ASN A 276 -13.17 -20.00 -7.57
C ASN A 276 -12.80 -18.51 -7.64
N THR A 277 -13.81 -17.64 -7.71
CA THR A 277 -13.61 -16.17 -7.64
C THR A 277 -13.00 -15.73 -6.31
N LEU A 278 -13.50 -16.23 -5.17
CA LEU A 278 -13.00 -15.89 -3.81
C LEU A 278 -11.55 -16.33 -3.57
N THR A 279 -11.14 -17.44 -4.18
CA THR A 279 -9.82 -18.07 -4.00
C THR A 279 -8.80 -17.70 -5.08
N MET A 280 -9.13 -16.78 -6.00
CA MET A 280 -8.27 -16.42 -7.14
C MET A 280 -7.95 -17.61 -8.07
N THR A 281 -8.85 -18.58 -8.17
CA THR A 281 -8.72 -19.77 -9.03
C THR A 281 -9.74 -19.80 -10.17
N ALA A 282 -10.28 -18.64 -10.55
CA ALA A 282 -11.27 -18.54 -11.62
C ALA A 282 -10.74 -18.97 -12.99
N GLY A 283 -9.43 -18.96 -13.21
CA GLY A 283 -8.80 -19.49 -14.42
C GLY A 283 -8.70 -18.51 -15.60
N PHE A 284 -9.20 -17.28 -15.45
CA PHE A 284 -9.02 -16.21 -16.45
C PHE A 284 -7.54 -15.93 -16.72
N GLN A 285 -7.19 -15.74 -18.00
CA GLN A 285 -5.93 -15.12 -18.39
C GLN A 285 -5.96 -13.65 -17.96
N TRP A 286 -5.06 -13.30 -17.04
CA TRP A 286 -5.15 -12.05 -16.32
C TRP A 286 -3.78 -11.41 -16.09
N ASP A 287 -3.70 -10.13 -16.42
CA ASP A 287 -2.61 -9.23 -16.03
C ASP A 287 -3.15 -8.27 -14.97
N GLU A 288 -2.41 -8.04 -13.88
CA GLU A 288 -2.82 -7.06 -12.88
C GLU A 288 -2.73 -5.63 -13.45
N TYR A 289 -3.79 -4.86 -13.19
CA TYR A 289 -4.00 -3.49 -13.70
C TYR A 289 -3.99 -3.33 -15.24
N PRO A 290 -4.81 -4.11 -15.99
CA PRO A 290 -4.83 -3.98 -17.44
C PRO A 290 -5.45 -2.64 -17.83
N LYS A 291 -4.74 -1.88 -18.67
CA LYS A 291 -5.14 -0.52 -19.09
C LYS A 291 -6.54 -0.51 -19.69
N GLU A 292 -6.86 -1.50 -20.51
CA GLU A 292 -8.13 -1.67 -21.22
C GLU A 292 -9.31 -1.78 -20.25
N MET A 293 -9.10 -2.38 -19.08
CA MET A 293 -10.14 -2.49 -18.06
C MET A 293 -10.51 -1.13 -17.47
N TYR A 294 -9.55 -0.23 -17.27
CA TYR A 294 -9.83 1.10 -16.71
C TYR A 294 -10.38 2.07 -17.76
N GLU A 295 -10.31 1.72 -19.04
CA GLU A 295 -10.84 2.52 -20.16
C GLU A 295 -12.24 2.09 -20.60
N THR A 296 -12.64 0.83 -20.35
CA THR A 296 -13.99 0.34 -20.68
C THR A 296 -15.08 1.03 -19.86
N ASN A 297 -16.33 0.97 -20.35
CA ASN A 297 -17.51 1.43 -19.62
C ASN A 297 -18.17 0.33 -18.78
N ASP A 298 -17.72 -0.92 -18.92
CA ASP A 298 -18.29 -2.08 -18.22
C ASP A 298 -17.17 -3.04 -17.78
N TRP A 299 -16.82 -2.96 -16.48
CA TRP A 299 -15.84 -3.87 -15.88
C TRP A 299 -16.31 -5.32 -15.88
N PHE A 300 -17.59 -5.60 -15.63
CA PHE A 300 -18.09 -6.97 -15.53
C PHE A 300 -18.03 -7.67 -16.88
N GLN A 301 -18.47 -7.00 -17.95
CA GLN A 301 -18.32 -7.51 -19.30
C GLN A 301 -16.86 -7.76 -19.66
N TYR A 302 -15.96 -6.82 -19.35
CA TYR A 302 -14.53 -6.98 -19.62
C TYR A 302 -13.95 -8.22 -18.92
N ILE A 303 -14.27 -8.43 -17.64
CA ILE A 303 -13.75 -9.56 -16.87
C ILE A 303 -14.35 -10.89 -17.36
N LEU A 304 -15.67 -10.96 -17.55
CA LEU A 304 -16.37 -12.20 -17.93
C LEU A 304 -16.07 -12.64 -19.38
N THR A 305 -15.52 -11.76 -20.21
CA THR A 305 -15.07 -12.08 -21.58
C THR A 305 -13.59 -12.44 -21.67
N ARG A 306 -12.85 -12.46 -20.56
CA ARG A 306 -11.44 -12.85 -20.59
C ARG A 306 -11.28 -14.30 -21.07
N PRO A 307 -10.29 -14.58 -21.95
CA PRO A 307 -9.90 -15.95 -22.27
C PRO A 307 -9.52 -16.73 -21.01
N MET A 308 -9.72 -18.04 -21.04
CA MET A 308 -9.28 -18.92 -19.97
C MET A 308 -7.81 -19.32 -20.18
N GLU A 309 -7.00 -19.23 -19.14
CA GLU A 309 -5.62 -19.75 -19.11
C GLU A 309 -5.56 -21.14 -18.45
N SER A 310 -6.51 -21.44 -17.55
CA SER A 310 -6.59 -22.72 -16.85
C SER A 310 -8.02 -23.06 -16.46
N ASN A 311 -8.29 -24.34 -16.20
CA ASN A 311 -9.58 -24.77 -15.69
C ASN A 311 -9.85 -24.16 -14.28
N PRO A 312 -11.09 -23.75 -13.97
CA PRO A 312 -11.42 -23.21 -12.66
C PRO A 312 -11.05 -24.16 -11.51
N GLY A 313 -10.51 -23.61 -10.43
CA GLY A 313 -10.05 -24.35 -9.25
C GLY A 313 -8.70 -25.04 -9.40
N LYS A 314 -7.98 -24.89 -10.53
CA LYS A 314 -6.71 -25.61 -10.76
C LYS A 314 -5.45 -24.80 -10.50
N LYS A 315 -5.46 -23.50 -10.78
CA LYS A 315 -4.29 -22.63 -10.67
C LYS A 315 -4.69 -21.34 -9.98
N PHE A 316 -3.87 -20.92 -9.02
CA PHE A 316 -3.97 -19.59 -8.44
C PHE A 316 -3.41 -18.56 -9.44
N THR A 317 -4.20 -17.53 -9.73
CA THR A 317 -3.79 -16.35 -10.49
C THR A 317 -4.34 -15.13 -9.77
N TYR A 318 -3.47 -14.34 -9.14
CA TYR A 318 -3.88 -13.13 -8.42
C TYR A 318 -4.59 -12.17 -9.39
N ASN A 319 -5.86 -11.86 -9.09
CA ASN A 319 -6.76 -11.23 -10.05
C ASN A 319 -7.73 -10.24 -9.36
N SER A 320 -7.48 -8.94 -9.54
CA SER A 320 -8.33 -7.86 -9.02
C SER A 320 -9.72 -7.80 -9.69
N GLY A 321 -9.86 -8.35 -10.90
CA GLY A 321 -11.16 -8.53 -11.57
C GLY A 321 -12.07 -9.50 -10.81
N CYS A 322 -11.53 -10.57 -10.20
CA CYS A 322 -12.30 -11.46 -9.34
C CYS A 322 -12.97 -10.67 -8.20
N SER A 323 -12.22 -9.81 -7.50
CA SER A 323 -12.77 -9.00 -6.41
C SER A 323 -13.84 -8.01 -6.89
N ILE A 324 -13.71 -7.46 -8.11
CA ILE A 324 -14.74 -6.63 -8.73
C ILE A 324 -16.01 -7.45 -9.00
N LEU A 325 -15.89 -8.68 -9.51
CA LEU A 325 -17.05 -9.59 -9.65
C LEU A 325 -17.72 -9.85 -8.30
N LEU A 326 -16.96 -10.02 -7.21
CA LEU A 326 -17.56 -10.16 -5.86
C LEU A 326 -18.37 -8.93 -5.45
N GLY A 327 -17.91 -7.72 -5.81
CA GLY A 327 -18.69 -6.49 -5.65
C GLY A 327 -19.99 -6.49 -6.45
N GLY A 328 -19.97 -7.06 -7.66
CA GLY A 328 -21.18 -7.28 -8.46
C GLY A 328 -22.14 -8.29 -7.84
N VAL A 329 -21.63 -9.36 -7.22
CA VAL A 329 -22.44 -10.33 -6.47
C VAL A 329 -23.16 -9.67 -5.29
N ILE A 330 -22.46 -8.83 -4.52
CA ILE A 330 -23.09 -8.03 -3.44
C ILE A 330 -24.21 -7.15 -4.01
N ASN A 331 -23.96 -6.47 -5.13
CA ASN A 331 -24.97 -5.63 -5.77
C ASN A 331 -26.18 -6.43 -6.27
N PHE A 332 -25.96 -7.63 -6.80
CA PHE A 332 -27.04 -8.51 -7.23
C PHE A 332 -27.93 -8.96 -6.06
N LEU A 333 -27.31 -9.38 -4.95
CA LEU A 333 -28.00 -9.92 -3.78
C LEU A 333 -28.71 -8.83 -2.95
N GLU A 334 -28.04 -7.68 -2.77
CA GLU A 334 -28.50 -6.62 -1.87
C GLU A 334 -29.18 -5.45 -2.59
N HIS A 335 -29.14 -5.45 -3.94
CA HIS A 335 -29.59 -4.33 -4.77
C HIS A 335 -28.93 -2.99 -4.40
N LYS A 336 -27.68 -3.06 -3.92
CA LYS A 336 -26.87 -1.93 -3.45
C LYS A 336 -25.41 -2.17 -3.77
N TYR A 337 -24.71 -1.13 -4.23
CA TYR A 337 -23.26 -1.21 -4.38
C TYR A 337 -22.55 -1.39 -3.03
N ALA A 338 -21.40 -2.07 -3.07
CA ALA A 338 -20.66 -2.50 -1.87
C ALA A 338 -20.33 -1.34 -0.92
N GLN A 339 -20.09 -0.12 -1.40
CA GLN A 339 -19.81 1.05 -0.53
C GLN A 339 -21.01 1.45 0.33
N PHE A 340 -22.23 1.36 -0.20
CA PHE A 340 -23.46 1.68 0.54
C PHE A 340 -23.86 0.54 1.46
N TYR A 341 -23.66 -0.70 1.00
CA TYR A 341 -23.87 -1.87 1.84
C TYR A 341 -22.90 -1.88 3.03
N ALA A 342 -21.62 -1.54 2.80
CA ALA A 342 -20.62 -1.42 3.84
C ALA A 342 -21.02 -0.39 4.92
N GLU A 343 -21.50 0.79 4.51
CA GLU A 343 -22.00 1.82 5.42
C GLU A 343 -23.08 1.26 6.37
N GLU A 344 -24.01 0.49 5.84
CA GLU A 344 -25.13 -0.07 6.58
C GLU A 344 -24.72 -1.21 7.53
N VAL A 345 -23.95 -2.19 7.03
CA VAL A 345 -23.77 -3.46 7.74
C VAL A 345 -22.42 -3.65 8.41
N LEU A 346 -21.40 -2.86 8.05
CA LEU A 346 -20.04 -3.02 8.57
C LEU A 346 -19.49 -1.72 9.15
N PHE A 347 -19.38 -0.67 8.33
CA PHE A 347 -18.78 0.61 8.72
C PHE A 347 -19.63 1.37 9.74
N GLY A 348 -20.94 1.48 9.53
CA GLY A 348 -21.86 2.10 10.50
C GLY A 348 -21.77 1.44 11.89
N PRO A 349 -21.92 0.11 12.02
CA PRO A 349 -21.75 -0.59 13.29
C PRO A 349 -20.37 -0.43 13.96
N LEU A 350 -19.31 -0.23 13.18
CA LEU A 350 -17.95 0.01 13.69
C LEU A 350 -17.65 1.50 13.96
N GLY A 351 -18.59 2.40 13.66
CA GLY A 351 -18.38 3.86 13.75
C GLY A 351 -17.31 4.35 12.76
N ILE A 352 -17.28 3.78 11.56
CA ILE A 352 -16.42 4.21 10.45
C ILE A 352 -17.26 5.13 9.57
N SER A 353 -17.02 6.43 9.66
CA SER A 353 -17.69 7.45 8.82
C SER A 353 -16.75 8.08 7.79
N GLU A 354 -15.46 8.17 8.11
CA GLU A 354 -14.45 8.75 7.22
C GLU A 354 -13.80 7.64 6.38
N TYR A 355 -14.16 7.59 5.09
CA TYR A 355 -13.57 6.73 4.09
C TYR A 355 -13.85 7.28 2.68
N THR A 356 -13.05 6.85 1.71
CA THR A 356 -13.37 7.03 0.29
C THR A 356 -13.25 5.68 -0.42
N TRP A 357 -14.06 5.48 -1.46
CA TRP A 357 -13.99 4.28 -2.28
C TRP A 357 -13.99 4.70 -3.74
N GLU A 358 -12.90 4.42 -4.45
CA GLU A 358 -12.81 4.69 -5.88
C GLU A 358 -13.92 3.94 -6.63
N THR A 359 -14.63 4.66 -7.48
CA THR A 359 -15.72 4.10 -8.29
C THR A 359 -15.40 4.20 -9.77
N HIS A 360 -15.87 3.22 -10.51
CA HIS A 360 -15.96 3.29 -11.96
C HIS A 360 -16.92 4.40 -12.42
N LYS A 361 -16.90 4.74 -13.72
CA LYS A 361 -17.79 5.73 -14.34
C LYS A 361 -19.27 5.41 -14.18
N ASN A 362 -19.62 4.13 -14.04
CA ASN A 362 -20.99 3.66 -13.80
C ASN A 362 -21.37 3.59 -12.30
N GLY A 363 -20.50 4.05 -11.40
CA GLY A 363 -20.72 4.05 -9.95
C GLY A 363 -20.34 2.76 -9.22
N ALA A 364 -19.97 1.70 -9.92
CA ALA A 364 -19.52 0.46 -9.30
C ALA A 364 -18.19 0.67 -8.54
N PRO A 365 -18.06 0.23 -7.27
CA PRO A 365 -16.84 0.41 -6.50
C PRO A 365 -15.71 -0.49 -7.01
N GLN A 366 -14.47 0.01 -6.93
CA GLN A 366 -13.28 -0.78 -7.18
C GLN A 366 -13.02 -1.64 -5.93
N CYS A 367 -13.61 -2.84 -5.90
CA CYS A 367 -13.50 -3.80 -4.79
C CYS A 367 -12.16 -4.55 -4.71
N GLY A 368 -11.28 -4.39 -5.70
CA GLY A 368 -9.93 -4.94 -5.71
C GLY A 368 -8.88 -4.09 -4.97
N GLY A 369 -9.10 -2.78 -4.81
CA GLY A 369 -8.07 -1.89 -4.30
C GLY A 369 -8.43 -0.41 -4.13
N GLY A 370 -9.70 -0.03 -4.31
CA GLY A 370 -10.12 1.37 -4.34
C GLY A 370 -10.44 2.01 -3.00
N LEU A 371 -10.39 1.27 -1.90
CA LEU A 371 -10.78 1.81 -0.59
C LEU A 371 -9.63 2.61 0.04
N GLN A 372 -9.99 3.71 0.70
CA GLN A 372 -9.11 4.42 1.61
C GLN A 372 -9.72 4.44 3.02
N LEU A 373 -8.91 4.16 4.03
CA LEU A 373 -9.32 4.14 5.43
C LEU A 373 -8.32 4.88 6.32
N LEU A 374 -8.79 5.32 7.49
CA LEU A 374 -7.93 5.70 8.60
C LEU A 374 -7.25 4.44 9.17
N PRO A 375 -5.98 4.50 9.61
CA PRO A 375 -5.31 3.35 10.22
C PRO A 375 -6.04 2.76 11.43
N ARG A 376 -6.71 3.62 12.23
CA ARG A 376 -7.58 3.15 13.33
C ARG A 376 -8.77 2.31 12.83
N ASN A 377 -9.35 2.66 11.68
CA ASN A 377 -10.46 1.91 11.07
C ASN A 377 -9.98 0.55 10.54
N MET A 378 -8.76 0.48 9.99
CA MET A 378 -8.12 -0.80 9.66
C MET A 378 -7.94 -1.67 10.92
N ALA A 379 -7.54 -1.07 12.05
CA ALA A 379 -7.40 -1.79 13.32
C ALA A 379 -8.74 -2.35 13.84
N LYS A 380 -9.85 -1.60 13.70
CA LYS A 380 -11.19 -2.09 14.04
C LYS A 380 -11.56 -3.33 13.22
N ILE A 381 -11.27 -3.33 11.92
CA ILE A 381 -11.48 -4.50 11.05
C ILE A 381 -10.60 -5.67 11.49
N GLY A 382 -9.33 -5.42 11.84
CA GLY A 382 -8.45 -6.46 12.38
C GLY A 382 -8.98 -7.07 13.69
N LEU A 383 -9.46 -6.26 14.63
CA LEU A 383 -10.09 -6.74 15.87
C LEU A 383 -11.37 -7.52 15.59
N LEU A 384 -12.16 -7.11 14.60
CA LEU A 384 -13.37 -7.83 14.21
C LEU A 384 -13.04 -9.26 13.77
N VAL A 385 -12.01 -9.45 12.95
CA VAL A 385 -11.56 -10.77 12.51
C VAL A 385 -10.90 -11.56 13.64
N LEU A 386 -10.12 -10.89 14.50
CA LEU A 386 -9.55 -11.50 15.71
C LEU A 386 -10.66 -12.06 16.61
N ASN A 387 -11.74 -11.29 16.79
CA ASN A 387 -12.88 -11.62 17.64
C ASN A 387 -13.98 -12.42 16.91
N ASN A 388 -13.62 -13.21 15.90
CA ASN A 388 -14.55 -14.06 15.15
C ASN A 388 -15.83 -13.36 14.66
N GLY A 389 -15.70 -12.11 14.20
CA GLY A 389 -16.79 -11.31 13.62
C GLY A 389 -17.61 -10.51 14.64
N LYS A 390 -17.21 -10.49 15.91
CA LYS A 390 -17.88 -9.73 16.97
C LYS A 390 -17.23 -8.36 17.16
N TRP A 391 -18.06 -7.32 17.10
CA TRP A 391 -17.69 -5.97 17.52
C TRP A 391 -18.42 -5.68 18.82
N GLN A 392 -17.67 -5.47 19.91
CA GLN A 392 -18.23 -5.43 21.26
C GLN A 392 -19.08 -6.69 21.50
N ASP A 393 -20.33 -6.54 21.95
CA ASP A 393 -21.25 -7.65 22.20
C ASP A 393 -22.11 -8.05 20.98
N LYS A 394 -21.88 -7.46 19.80
CA LYS A 394 -22.68 -7.70 18.59
C LYS A 394 -21.93 -8.54 17.57
N GLN A 395 -22.55 -9.62 17.10
CA GLN A 395 -22.09 -10.34 15.91
C GLN A 395 -22.36 -9.49 14.67
N ILE A 396 -21.31 -9.01 14.01
CA ILE A 396 -21.40 -8.22 12.77
C ILE A 396 -21.24 -9.12 11.56
N ILE A 397 -20.21 -9.97 11.57
CA ILE A 397 -19.91 -10.93 10.49
C ILE A 397 -20.17 -12.31 11.02
N PRO A 398 -20.83 -13.23 10.30
CA PRO A 398 -21.02 -14.60 10.75
C PRO A 398 -19.69 -15.26 11.16
N GLU A 399 -19.65 -15.90 12.33
CA GLU A 399 -18.44 -16.57 12.85
C GLU A 399 -17.94 -17.66 11.87
N GLU A 400 -18.87 -18.40 11.26
CA GLU A 400 -18.57 -19.40 10.22
C GLU A 400 -17.89 -18.76 9.01
N TRP A 401 -18.32 -17.57 8.57
CA TRP A 401 -17.67 -16.88 7.47
C TRP A 401 -16.25 -16.43 7.82
N ILE A 402 -16.02 -15.94 9.05
CA ILE A 402 -14.66 -15.61 9.50
C ILE A 402 -13.78 -16.86 9.46
N TYR A 403 -14.28 -18.00 9.94
CA TYR A 403 -13.54 -19.26 9.89
C TYR A 403 -13.23 -19.67 8.44
N GLU A 404 -14.26 -19.85 7.60
CA GLU A 404 -14.09 -20.33 6.22
C GLU A 404 -13.26 -19.38 5.36
N SER A 405 -13.37 -18.06 5.56
CA SER A 405 -12.61 -17.09 4.79
C SER A 405 -11.13 -17.02 5.16
N THR A 406 -10.75 -17.53 6.34
CA THR A 406 -9.39 -17.43 6.90
C THR A 406 -8.68 -18.77 7.06
N ILE A 407 -9.17 -19.83 6.42
CA ILE A 407 -8.46 -21.11 6.25
C ILE A 407 -7.88 -21.27 4.84
N PRO A 408 -6.81 -22.05 4.64
CA PRO A 408 -6.25 -22.30 3.32
C PRO A 408 -7.22 -23.03 2.39
N HIS A 409 -7.51 -22.44 1.22
CA HIS A 409 -8.25 -23.10 0.12
C HIS A 409 -7.35 -23.37 -1.10
N THR A 410 -6.27 -22.61 -1.25
CA THR A 410 -5.25 -22.80 -2.30
C THR A 410 -3.91 -22.24 -1.80
N SER A 411 -2.82 -22.64 -2.43
CA SER A 411 -1.49 -22.05 -2.21
C SER A 411 -1.12 -21.15 -3.38
N GLU A 412 -0.56 -19.97 -3.08
CA GLU A 412 0.03 -19.07 -4.08
C GLU A 412 1.49 -19.47 -4.34
N SER A 413 2.23 -19.75 -3.27
CA SER A 413 3.64 -20.16 -3.30
C SER A 413 3.98 -21.01 -2.06
N ASP A 414 5.24 -21.40 -1.93
CA ASP A 414 5.79 -22.03 -0.71
C ASP A 414 5.72 -21.11 0.53
N TYR A 415 5.39 -19.83 0.35
CA TYR A 415 5.43 -18.78 1.38
C TYR A 415 4.04 -18.33 1.84
N PHE A 416 3.04 -18.46 0.98
CA PHE A 416 1.68 -17.99 1.26
C PHE A 416 0.62 -18.96 0.75
N ASP A 417 -0.30 -19.26 1.66
CA ASP A 417 -1.61 -19.80 1.33
C ASP A 417 -2.62 -18.68 1.14
N TYR A 418 -3.78 -19.01 0.58
CA TYR A 418 -4.86 -18.08 0.31
C TYR A 418 -6.22 -18.64 0.74
N GLY A 419 -6.96 -17.81 1.48
CA GLY A 419 -8.33 -18.04 1.89
C GLY A 419 -9.34 -17.37 0.94
N TYR A 420 -10.48 -16.93 1.48
CA TYR A 420 -11.42 -16.11 0.71
C TYR A 420 -11.00 -14.64 0.77
N GLN A 421 -10.12 -14.25 -0.16
CA GLN A 421 -9.53 -12.91 -0.25
C GLN A 421 -8.65 -12.51 0.96
N TRP A 422 -8.10 -13.49 1.68
CA TRP A 422 -7.15 -13.31 2.77
C TRP A 422 -5.87 -14.07 2.46
N TRP A 423 -4.73 -13.42 2.69
CA TRP A 423 -3.43 -14.09 2.66
C TRP A 423 -3.22 -14.80 3.98
N LEU A 424 -2.68 -16.01 3.92
CA LEU A 424 -2.45 -16.86 5.07
C LEU A 424 -1.00 -17.27 5.09
N ARG A 425 -0.38 -17.09 6.24
CA ARG A 425 0.99 -17.50 6.48
C ARG A 425 1.01 -18.45 7.65
N SER A 426 1.67 -19.59 7.48
CA SER A 426 1.69 -20.63 8.51
C SER A 426 3.10 -20.89 9.00
N LYS A 427 3.22 -21.43 10.21
CA LYS A 427 4.47 -22.03 10.73
C LYS A 427 5.18 -22.99 9.77
N ASN A 428 4.43 -23.59 8.85
CA ASN A 428 4.95 -24.55 7.87
C ASN A 428 5.34 -23.91 6.53
N THR A 429 5.01 -22.64 6.30
CA THR A 429 5.43 -21.91 5.10
C THR A 429 6.88 -21.46 5.24
N LYS A 430 7.63 -21.39 4.13
CA LYS A 430 9.02 -20.90 4.16
C LYS A 430 9.03 -19.39 4.44
N GLN A 431 10.21 -18.85 4.76
CA GLN A 431 10.43 -17.40 4.74
C GLN A 431 11.09 -17.01 3.42
N TRP A 432 10.55 -15.99 2.74
CA TRP A 432 11.09 -15.52 1.46
C TRP A 432 12.14 -14.41 1.61
N TRP A 433 12.21 -13.76 2.77
CA TRP A 433 13.17 -12.68 3.07
C TRP A 433 14.37 -13.14 3.91
N ASN A 434 14.37 -14.38 4.42
CA ASN A 434 15.47 -14.91 5.23
C ASN A 434 15.72 -16.39 4.90
N GLU A 435 16.91 -16.70 4.38
CA GLU A 435 17.35 -18.08 4.05
C GLU A 435 17.69 -18.90 5.31
N THR A 436 17.65 -18.30 6.51
CA THR A 436 17.90 -19.01 7.77
C THR A 436 16.62 -19.61 8.35
N GLU A 437 16.72 -20.83 8.89
CA GLU A 437 15.63 -21.67 9.42
C GLU A 437 14.96 -21.09 10.68
N THR A 438 14.38 -19.90 10.62
CA THR A 438 13.40 -19.48 11.61
C THR A 438 12.04 -19.90 11.08
N THR A 439 11.49 -20.99 11.60
CA THR A 439 10.09 -21.36 11.35
C THR A 439 9.21 -20.33 12.03
N ASP A 440 8.19 -19.83 11.34
CA ASP A 440 7.23 -18.97 12.03
C ASP A 440 6.61 -19.73 13.18
N GLU A 441 6.54 -19.11 14.36
CA GLU A 441 5.96 -19.79 15.51
C GLU A 441 4.42 -19.74 15.48
N PHE A 442 3.86 -18.83 14.68
CA PHE A 442 2.43 -18.51 14.69
C PHE A 442 1.87 -18.38 13.28
N ASP A 443 0.62 -18.82 13.13
CA ASP A 443 -0.15 -18.61 11.92
C ASP A 443 -0.63 -17.14 11.86
N MET A 444 -0.67 -16.55 10.67
CA MET A 444 -1.06 -15.16 10.45
C MET A 444 -2.13 -15.05 9.37
N ILE A 445 -3.17 -14.28 9.69
CA ILE A 445 -4.20 -13.86 8.73
C ILE A 445 -3.86 -12.44 8.30
N VAL A 446 -3.78 -12.20 6.99
CA VAL A 446 -3.23 -10.97 6.46
C VAL A 446 -4.10 -10.37 5.35
N ALA A 447 -4.53 -9.13 5.55
CA ALA A 447 -4.90 -8.26 4.45
C ALA A 447 -3.62 -7.56 3.95
N LEU A 448 -3.26 -7.78 2.69
CA LEU A 448 -2.00 -7.33 2.10
C LEU A 448 -2.29 -6.38 0.94
N GLY A 449 -1.93 -5.10 1.11
CA GLY A 449 -2.01 -4.07 0.08
C GLY A 449 -0.62 -3.59 -0.38
N TRP A 450 -0.51 -3.26 -1.66
CA TRP A 450 0.74 -2.74 -2.23
C TRP A 450 1.23 -1.49 -1.48
N GLY A 451 2.55 -1.32 -1.35
CA GLY A 451 3.16 -0.20 -0.62
C GLY A 451 3.39 -0.43 0.87
N GLY A 452 2.96 -1.55 1.45
CA GLY A 452 3.13 -1.84 2.88
C GLY A 452 1.87 -1.60 3.72
N GLN A 453 0.72 -1.50 3.07
CA GLN A 453 -0.58 -1.51 3.71
C GLN A 453 -0.86 -2.92 4.24
N ARG A 454 -1.04 -3.09 5.56
CA ARG A 454 -1.23 -4.39 6.19
C ARG A 454 -2.27 -4.34 7.29
N ILE A 455 -3.07 -5.40 7.39
CA ILE A 455 -3.76 -5.80 8.62
C ILE A 455 -3.29 -7.22 8.90
N ILE A 456 -2.46 -7.41 9.91
CA ILE A 456 -1.89 -8.70 10.30
C ILE A 456 -2.52 -9.12 11.62
N ILE A 457 -3.11 -10.31 11.66
CA ILE A 457 -3.79 -10.86 12.83
C ILE A 457 -3.10 -12.17 13.22
N VAL A 458 -2.69 -12.27 14.49
CA VAL A 458 -2.13 -13.48 15.08
C VAL A 458 -3.04 -13.88 16.24
N LYS A 459 -3.95 -14.83 15.98
CA LYS A 459 -5.04 -15.17 16.90
C LYS A 459 -4.52 -15.73 18.22
N GLU A 460 -3.50 -16.59 18.15
CA GLU A 460 -2.86 -17.23 19.31
C GLU A 460 -2.27 -16.21 20.29
N LEU A 461 -1.91 -15.03 19.79
CA LEU A 461 -1.33 -13.95 20.59
C LEU A 461 -2.33 -12.84 20.93
N ASN A 462 -3.59 -12.92 20.50
CA ASN A 462 -4.53 -11.79 20.52
C ASN A 462 -3.92 -10.50 19.97
N LEU A 463 -3.20 -10.61 18.85
CA LEU A 463 -2.40 -9.52 18.29
C LEU A 463 -2.98 -9.07 16.96
N VAL A 464 -3.14 -7.76 16.80
CA VAL A 464 -3.39 -7.11 15.51
C VAL A 464 -2.30 -6.07 15.28
N VAL A 465 -1.65 -6.13 14.12
CA VAL A 465 -0.70 -5.09 13.67
C VAL A 465 -1.23 -4.48 12.39
N VAL A 466 -1.31 -3.16 12.36
CA VAL A 466 -1.66 -2.39 11.17
C VAL A 466 -0.47 -1.55 10.77
N THR A 467 -0.13 -1.59 9.49
CA THR A 467 0.83 -0.65 8.89
C THR A 467 0.21 0.00 7.67
N THR A 468 0.53 1.26 7.45
CA THR A 468 0.39 1.92 6.15
C THR A 468 1.76 2.38 5.70
N GLY A 469 1.97 2.50 4.39
CA GLY A 469 3.23 2.93 3.84
C GLY A 469 3.21 3.08 2.32
N SER A 470 4.32 3.59 1.81
CA SER A 470 4.54 3.83 0.39
C SER A 470 5.83 3.16 -0.09
N ASN A 471 6.05 1.92 0.35
CA ASN A 471 7.16 1.02 -0.01
C ASN A 471 6.89 0.29 -1.33
N TYR A 472 6.82 1.03 -2.44
CA TYR A 472 6.46 0.46 -3.74
C TYR A 472 7.62 -0.26 -4.45
N GLU A 473 8.85 -0.08 -3.97
CA GLU A 473 10.02 -0.79 -4.49
C GLU A 473 10.08 -2.23 -3.95
N ASN A 474 10.33 -3.19 -4.84
CA ASN A 474 10.28 -4.64 -4.55
C ASN A 474 11.17 -5.10 -3.38
N ASN A 475 12.26 -4.39 -3.07
CA ASN A 475 13.15 -4.76 -1.97
C ASN A 475 12.64 -4.27 -0.60
N MET A 476 11.73 -3.29 -0.59
CA MET A 476 11.22 -2.65 0.63
C MET A 476 9.81 -3.12 0.98
N GLU A 477 9.03 -3.57 0.00
CA GLU A 477 7.69 -4.15 0.18
C GLU A 477 7.61 -5.33 1.19
N PRO A 478 8.59 -6.26 1.25
CA PRO A 478 8.61 -7.32 2.27
C PRO A 478 8.75 -6.81 3.71
N SER A 479 9.29 -5.60 3.94
CA SER A 479 9.91 -5.21 5.22
C SER A 479 8.98 -5.28 6.44
N THR A 480 7.67 -5.17 6.23
CA THR A 480 6.64 -5.21 7.28
C THR A 480 6.51 -6.59 7.95
N PHE A 481 6.71 -7.69 7.23
CA PHE A 481 6.66 -9.04 7.81
C PHE A 481 7.83 -9.34 8.75
N PRO A 482 9.11 -9.19 8.35
CA PRO A 482 10.23 -9.30 9.27
C PRO A 482 10.10 -8.34 10.45
N MET A 483 9.59 -7.13 10.24
CA MET A 483 9.31 -6.19 11.35
C MET A 483 8.35 -6.81 12.39
N VAL A 484 7.25 -7.41 11.95
CA VAL A 484 6.30 -8.07 12.87
C VAL A 484 6.94 -9.28 13.56
N ILE A 485 7.58 -10.15 12.80
CA ILE A 485 8.07 -11.46 13.29
C ILE A 485 9.32 -11.32 14.15
N GLU A 486 10.26 -10.45 13.77
CA GLU A 486 11.58 -10.35 14.39
C GLU A 486 11.69 -9.22 15.43
N LYS A 487 10.66 -8.37 15.54
CA LYS A 487 10.64 -7.25 16.49
C LYS A 487 9.37 -7.21 17.32
N ILE A 488 8.20 -7.15 16.69
CA ILE A 488 6.92 -6.94 17.42
C ILE A 488 6.56 -8.18 18.24
N ILE A 489 6.50 -9.36 17.62
CA ILE A 489 6.15 -10.60 18.32
C ILE A 489 7.10 -10.86 19.51
N PRO A 490 8.44 -10.84 19.34
CA PRO A 490 9.38 -11.00 20.46
C PRO A 490 9.16 -9.99 21.59
N ALA A 491 8.83 -8.74 21.27
CA ALA A 491 8.56 -7.71 22.27
C ALA A 491 7.25 -7.93 23.04
N ILE A 492 6.31 -8.72 22.50
CA ILE A 492 4.99 -8.96 23.11
C ILE A 492 4.94 -10.31 23.86
N ILE A 493 5.79 -11.27 23.50
CA ILE A 493 5.78 -12.62 24.11
C ILE A 493 6.85 -12.81 25.21
N ASN A 494 7.97 -12.10 25.16
CA ASN A 494 9.12 -12.36 26.03
C ASN A 494 9.18 -11.42 27.24
N ASN A 495 8.59 -11.88 28.35
CA ASN A 495 9.03 -11.58 29.72
C ASN A 495 8.97 -12.86 30.57
N LYS A 496 9.73 -13.88 30.17
CA LYS A 496 10.13 -14.97 31.06
C LYS A 496 11.63 -14.93 31.30
#